data_AF-A0A4Y7RRW2-F1
#
_entry.id   AF-A0A4Y7RRW2-F1
#
_cell.length_a   1.000
_cell.length_b   1.000
_cell.length_c   1.000
_cell.angle_alpha   90.00
_cell.angle_beta   90.00
_cell.angle_gamma   90.00
#
_symmetry.space_group_name_H-M   'P 1'
#
loop_
_entity.id
_entity.type
_entity.pdbx_description
1 polymer ?
#
loop_
_entity_poly.entity_id
_entity_poly.type
_entity_poly.pdbx_seq_one_letter_code
_entity_poly.pdbx_strand_id
1 'polypeptide(L)' 'MNDNMNSKIELLGLKKTYLASLLGVSRSYITNLLNGKIDNHEKMQKLKLIINEYQDAVRNNGLI' A
#
# COMPACT_ATOMS: atom_id res chain seq x y z
N MET A 1 3.38 15.84 7.99
CA MET A 1 2.98 15.42 6.63
C MET A 1 3.39 13.97 6.40
N ASN A 2 2.93 13.06 7.25
CA ASN A 2 3.01 11.62 7.01
C ASN A 2 1.57 11.13 7.03
N ASP A 3 0.72 11.78 6.21
CA ASP A 3 -0.70 11.50 6.03
C ASP A 3 -0.87 10.17 5.30
N ASN A 4 -0.50 9.18 6.10
CA ASN A 4 -1.00 7.85 6.31
C ASN A 4 -1.33 7.08 5.04
N MET A 5 -0.29 6.47 4.50
CA MET A 5 -0.39 5.40 3.52
C MET A 5 -1.33 4.27 4.02
N ASN A 6 -1.47 4.07 5.34
CA ASN A 6 -2.53 3.25 5.91
C ASN A 6 -3.94 3.78 5.58
N SER A 7 -4.22 5.07 5.79
CA SER A 7 -5.51 5.67 5.44
C SER A 7 -5.81 5.58 3.95
N LYS A 8 -4.79 5.70 3.09
CA LYS A 8 -4.95 5.51 1.64
C LYS A 8 -5.32 4.06 1.29
N ILE A 9 -4.68 3.09 1.93
CA ILE A 9 -4.99 1.66 1.79
C ILE A 9 -6.43 1.38 2.26
N GLU A 10 -6.84 1.96 3.38
CA GLU A 10 -8.20 1.81 3.94
C GLU A 10 -9.26 2.43 3.03
N LEU A 11 -9.02 3.64 2.53
CA LEU A 11 -9.95 4.35 1.64
C LEU A 11 -10.16 3.62 0.30
N LEU A 12 -9.12 2.95 -0.19
CA LEU A 12 -9.18 2.12 -1.39
C LEU A 12 -9.71 0.70 -1.14
N GLY A 13 -10.01 0.34 0.12
CA GLY A 13 -10.45 -1.01 0.49
C GLY A 13 -9.38 -2.10 0.26
N LEU A 14 -8.10 -1.72 0.14
CA LEU A 14 -7.02 -2.64 -0.16
C LEU A 14 -6.65 -3.48 1.07
N LYS A 15 -6.64 -4.81 0.91
CA LYS A 15 -6.24 -5.70 2.00
C LYS A 15 -4.71 -5.76 2.10
N LYS A 16 -4.17 -5.60 3.31
CA LYS A 16 -2.72 -5.78 3.58
C LYS A 16 -2.18 -7.14 3.12
N THR A 17 -3.01 -8.19 3.14
CA THR A 17 -2.66 -9.52 2.62
C THR A 17 -2.46 -9.54 1.11
N TYR A 18 -3.29 -8.80 0.37
CA TYR A 18 -3.17 -8.65 -1.08
C TYR A 18 -1.89 -7.91 -1.45
N LEU A 19 -1.64 -6.77 -0.80
CA LEU A 19 -0.40 -5.99 -0.95
C LEU A 19 0.84 -6.84 -0.62
N ALA A 20 0.77 -7.65 0.44
CA ALA A 20 1.84 -8.57 0.82
C ALA A 20 2.11 -9.62 -0.27
N SER A 21 1.06 -10.18 -0.88
CA SER A 21 1.17 -11.14 -1.98
C SER A 21 1.85 -10.53 -3.21
N LEU A 22 1.49 -9.29 -3.58
CA LEU A 22 2.10 -8.59 -4.73
C LEU A 22 3.59 -8.28 -4.50
N LEU A 23 3.97 -8.01 -3.25
CA LEU A 23 5.35 -7.70 -2.88
C LEU A 23 6.19 -8.95 -2.57
N GLY A 24 5.59 -10.14 -2.56
CA GLY A 24 6.25 -11.39 -2.18
C GLY A 24 6.74 -11.38 -0.72
N VAL A 25 5.97 -10.79 0.18
CA VAL A 25 6.31 -10.64 1.61
C VAL A 25 5.15 -11.08 2.50
N SER A 26 5.38 -11.12 3.82
CA SER A 26 4.32 -11.43 4.78
C SER A 26 3.44 -10.20 5.10
N ARG A 27 2.20 -10.43 5.53
CA ARG A 27 1.30 -9.35 6.03
C ARG A 27 1.95 -8.55 7.16
N SER A 28 2.66 -9.23 8.06
CA SER A 28 3.37 -8.60 9.17
C SER A 28 4.48 -7.69 8.67
N TYR A 29 5.18 -8.07 7.60
CA TYR A 29 6.18 -7.23 6.95
C TYR A 29 5.56 -5.93 6.44
N ILE A 30 4.44 -5.98 5.72
CA ILE A 30 3.73 -4.77 5.24
C ILE A 30 3.32 -3.88 6.42
N THR A 31 2.82 -4.46 7.50
CA THR A 31 2.42 -3.70 8.69
C THR A 31 3.61 -3.01 9.33
N ASN A 32 4.74 -3.71 9.47
CA ASN A 32 5.97 -3.15 10.03
C ASN A 32 6.61 -2.10 9.11
N LEU A 33 6.56 -2.29 7.79
CA LEU A 33 7.03 -1.33 6.79
C LEU A 33 6.20 -0.03 6.84
N LEU A 34 4.87 -0.13 6.87
CA LEU A 34 3.97 1.02 6.96
C LEU A 34 4.10 1.77 8.30
N ASN A 35 4.42 1.06 9.37
CA ASN A 35 4.62 1.65 10.70
C ASN A 35 6.04 2.19 10.91
N GLY A 36 6.92 2.17 9.89
CA GLY A 36 8.31 2.63 10.00
C GLY A 36 9.20 1.76 10.87
N LYS A 37 8.76 0.54 11.23
CA LYS A 37 9.56 -0.43 12.00
C LYS A 37 10.58 -1.18 11.13
N ILE A 38 10.36 -1.19 9.81
CA ILE A 38 11.30 -1.73 8.83
C ILE A 38 11.63 -0.59 7.88
N ASP A 39 12.92 -0.28 7.77
CA ASP A 39 13.42 0.64 6.77
C ASP A 39 13.84 -0.13 5.51
N ASN A 40 12.96 -0.14 4.51
CA ASN A 40 13.26 -0.72 3.20
C ASN A 40 12.67 0.19 2.11
N HIS A 41 13.51 1.10 1.62
CA HIS A 41 13.14 2.09 0.63
C HIS A 41 12.60 1.45 -0.66
N GLU A 42 13.21 0.38 -1.16
CA GLU A 42 12.77 -0.27 -2.40
C GLU A 42 11.35 -0.84 -2.26
N LYS A 43 11.09 -1.58 -1.19
CA LYS A 43 9.75 -2.16 -0.93
C LYS A 43 8.72 -1.07 -0.65
N MET A 44 9.11 0.02 0.02
CA MET A 44 8.23 1.16 0.23
C MET A 44 7.86 1.85 -1.08
N GLN A 45 8.82 2.05 -2.00
CA GLN A 45 8.54 2.64 -3.31
C GLN A 45 7.64 1.73 -4.16
N LYS A 46 7.90 0.42 -4.18
CA LYS A 46 7.01 -0.56 -4.85
C LYS A 46 5.60 -0.55 -4.28
N LEU A 47 5.47 -0.49 -2.94
CA LEU A 47 4.16 -0.39 -2.29
C LEU A 47 3.42 0.89 -2.68
N LYS A 48 4.12 2.03 -2.76
CA LYS A 48 3.55 3.30 -3.23
C LYS A 48 3.05 3.22 -4.67
N LEU A 49 3.84 2.61 -5.56
CA LEU A 49 3.48 2.42 -6.96
C LEU A 49 2.18 1.62 -7.09
N ILE A 50 2.10 0.44 -6.44
CA ILE A 50 0.91 -0.42 -6.48
C ILE A 50 -0.34 0.31 -6.00
N ILE A 51 -0.23 1.07 -4.90
CA ILE A 51 -1.36 1.81 -4.33
C ILE A 51 -1.80 2.94 -5.27
N ASN A 52 -0.86 3.64 -5.90
CA ASN A 52 -1.16 4.71 -6.85
C ASN A 52 -1.82 4.16 -8.12
N GLU A 53 -1.28 3.08 -8.70
CA GLU A 53 -1.88 2.43 -9.88
C GLU A 53 -3.30 1.95 -9.59
N TYR A 54 -3.53 1.37 -8.41
CA TYR A 54 -4.87 0.96 -8.00
C TYR A 54 -5.80 2.17 -7.82
N GLN A 55 -5.32 3.25 -7.20
CA GLN A 55 -6.10 4.48 -7.08
C GLN A 55 -6.49 5.04 -8.44
N ASP A 56 -5.54 5.12 -9.37
CA ASP A 56 -5.80 5.62 -10.72
C ASP A 56 -6.78 4.72 -11.47
N ALA A 57 -6.67 3.40 -11.31
CA ALA A 57 -7.64 2.46 -11.87
C ALA A 57 -9.04 2.70 -11.29
N VAL A 58 -9.20 2.80 -9.97
CA VAL A 58 -10.50 3.03 -9.32
C VAL A 58 -11.09 4.39 -9.75
N ARG A 59 -10.26 5.44 -9.85
CA ARG A 59 -10.67 6.78 -10.31
C ARG A 59 -11.10 6.77 -11.78
N ASN A 60 -10.33 6.11 -12.66
CA ASN A 60 -10.66 5.99 -14.09
C ASN A 60 -11.94 5.16 -14.33
N ASN A 61 -12.28 4.27 -13.40
CA ASN A 61 -13.55 3.53 -13.42
C ASN A 61 -14.71 4.28 -12.75
N GLY A 62 -14.51 5.52 -12.26
CA GLY A 62 -15.56 6.33 -11.64
C GLY A 62 -16.04 5.81 -10.28
N LEU A 63 -15.22 5.01 -9.59
CA LEU A 63 -15.57 4.39 -8.32
C LEU A 63 -15.16 5.24 -7.10
N ILE A 64 -14.35 6.29 -7.32
CA ILE A 64 -13.93 7.33 -6.35
C ILE A 64 -13.74 8.68 -7.06
#